data_AF-A0A9W4UNB1-F1
#
_entry.id   AF-A0A9W4UNB1-F1
#
_cell.length_a   1.000
_cell.length_b   1.000
_cell.length_c   1.000
_cell.angle_alpha   90.00
_cell.angle_beta   90.00
_cell.angle_gamma   90.00
#
_symmetry.space_group_name_H-M   'P 1'
#
loop_
_entity.id
_entity.type
_entity.pdbx_description
1 polymer ?
#
loop_
_entity_poly.entity_id
_entity_poly.type
_entity_poly.pdbx_seq_one_letter_code
_entity_poly.pdbx_strand_id
1 'polypeptide(L)'
;MSQIFIAFAGGACVITEQIAVMAATEHQYIAVVLALEGMASSIGGGIGSTMASVIWTDVFPKRVAAYLPEEAQGSAGMIYGSLTTQLSYPKGTPTRVAIEKSYGDAQEVMCIASTAVLAVGLAAVMMWRDIRVRDSQQK
;
A
#
# COMPACT_ATOMS: atom_id res chain seq x y z
N MET A 1 2.71 8.28 11.57
CA MET A 1 1.28 8.46 11.92
C MET A 1 0.36 7.80 10.89
N SER A 2 0.49 8.07 9.59
CA SER A 2 -0.38 7.51 8.52
C SER A 2 -0.45 5.98 8.48
N GLN A 3 0.66 5.27 8.69
CA GLN A 3 0.71 3.80 8.61
C GLN A 3 -0.22 3.09 9.61
N ILE A 4 -0.43 3.66 10.80
CA ILE A 4 -1.32 3.08 11.81
C ILE A 4 -2.78 3.15 11.34
N PHE A 5 -3.20 4.27 10.76
CA PHE A 5 -4.54 4.42 10.22
C PHE A 5 -4.79 3.52 9.03
N ILE A 6 -3.79 3.36 8.15
CA ILE A 6 -3.86 2.44 7.01
C ILE A 6 -4.02 1.00 7.52
N ALA A 7 -3.27 0.59 8.54
CA ALA A 7 -3.37 -0.75 9.10
C ALA A 7 -4.75 -1.01 9.73
N PHE A 8 -5.30 -0.03 10.47
CA PHE A 8 -6.62 -0.15 11.08
C PHE A 8 -7.73 -0.25 10.02
N ALA A 9 -7.70 0.64 9.02
CA ALA A 9 -8.67 0.63 7.92
C ALA A 9 -8.56 -0.66 7.09
N GLY A 10 -7.35 -1.07 6.73
CA GLY A 10 -7.11 -2.29 5.97
C GLY A 10 -7.61 -3.55 6.70
N GLY A 11 -7.32 -3.68 7.99
CA GLY A 11 -7.80 -4.81 8.80
C GLY A 11 -9.32 -4.89 8.87
N ALA A 12 -10.00 -3.75 9.04
CA ALA A 12 -11.46 -3.70 9.05
C ALA A 12 -12.07 -4.09 7.68
N CYS A 13 -11.50 -3.61 6.57
CA CYS A 13 -11.97 -3.94 5.23
C CYS A 13 -11.84 -5.44 4.91
N VAL A 14 -10.70 -6.06 5.23
CA VAL A 14 -10.44 -7.49 4.96
C VAL A 14 -11.45 -8.39 5.68
N ILE A 15 -11.74 -8.11 6.95
CA ILE A 15 -12.74 -8.89 7.69
C ILE A 15 -14.15 -8.68 7.09
N THR A 16 -14.45 -7.44 6.68
CA THR A 16 -15.78 -7.10 6.15
C THR A 16 -16.03 -7.74 4.78
N GLU A 17 -15.04 -7.74 3.87
CA GLU A 17 -15.19 -8.37 2.55
C GLU A 17 -15.38 -9.89 2.67
N GLN A 18 -14.63 -10.57 3.55
CA GLN A 18 -14.80 -12.00 3.80
C GLN A 18 -16.21 -12.33 4.30
N ILE A 19 -16.73 -11.53 5.24
CA ILE A 19 -18.10 -11.71 5.75
C ILE A 19 -19.12 -11.46 4.63
N ALA A 20 -18.94 -10.43 3.80
CA ALA A 20 -19.84 -10.12 2.70
C ALA A 20 -19.92 -11.27 1.68
N VAL A 21 -18.77 -11.84 1.33
CA VAL A 21 -18.65 -12.96 0.40
C VAL A 21 -19.29 -14.23 0.99
N MET A 22 -19.05 -14.52 2.26
CA MET A 22 -19.67 -15.66 2.94
C MET A 22 -21.19 -15.52 3.11
N ALA A 23 -21.70 -14.30 3.29
CA ALA A 23 -23.13 -14.03 3.39
C ALA A 23 -23.87 -14.21 2.06
N ALA A 24 -23.17 -14.09 0.92
CA ALA A 24 -23.74 -14.24 -0.41
C ALA A 24 -23.75 -15.69 -0.92
N THR A 25 -23.21 -16.65 -0.16
CA THR A 25 -22.99 -18.03 -0.63
C THR A 25 -23.50 -19.08 0.35
N GLU A 26 -23.75 -20.30 -0.15
CA GLU A 26 -24.15 -21.45 0.68
C GLU A 26 -22.95 -22.04 1.44
N HIS A 27 -23.19 -22.62 2.63
CA HIS A 27 -22.12 -23.10 3.51
C HIS A 27 -21.13 -24.06 2.83
N GLN A 28 -21.65 -24.95 1.98
CA GLN A 28 -20.86 -25.91 1.21
C GLN A 28 -19.83 -25.28 0.26
N TYR A 29 -20.01 -24.03 -0.16
CA TYR A 29 -19.14 -23.34 -1.11
C TYR A 29 -18.21 -22.30 -0.48
N ILE A 30 -18.30 -22.04 0.83
CA ILE A 30 -17.51 -20.98 1.51
C ILE A 30 -16.01 -21.10 1.20
N ALA A 31 -15.45 -22.31 1.31
CA ALA A 31 -14.03 -22.53 1.06
C ALA A 31 -13.61 -22.14 -0.37
N VAL A 32 -14.45 -22.44 -1.36
CA VAL A 32 -14.20 -22.13 -2.77
C VAL A 32 -14.26 -20.62 -3.00
N VAL A 33 -15.25 -19.93 -2.43
CA VAL A 33 -15.39 -18.49 -2.63
C VAL A 33 -14.28 -17.70 -1.91
N LEU A 34 -13.87 -18.11 -0.71
CA LEU A 34 -12.71 -17.53 -0.01
C LEU A 34 -11.40 -17.78 -0.78
N ALA A 35 -11.25 -18.94 -1.43
CA ALA A 35 -10.08 -19.19 -2.30
C ALA A 35 -10.08 -18.25 -3.51
N LEU A 36 -11.24 -17.99 -4.10
CA LEU A 36 -11.38 -17.05 -5.23
C LEU A 36 -11.08 -15.61 -4.79
N GLU A 37 -11.58 -15.21 -3.62
CA GLU A 37 -11.25 -13.92 -2.98
C GLU A 37 -9.73 -13.79 -2.78
N GLY A 38 -9.08 -14.78 -2.16
CA GLY A 38 -7.63 -14.76 -1.94
C GLY A 38 -6.81 -14.70 -3.22
N MET A 39 -7.28 -15.34 -4.30
CA MET A 39 -6.68 -15.23 -5.63
C MET A 39 -6.81 -13.80 -6.17
N ALA A 40 -7.99 -13.18 -6.07
CA ALA A 40 -8.20 -11.79 -6.47
C ALA A 40 -7.32 -10.82 -5.66
N SER A 41 -7.22 -11.02 -4.35
CA SER A 41 -6.35 -10.23 -3.47
C SER A 41 -4.87 -10.38 -3.82
N SER A 42 -4.44 -11.58 -4.23
CA SER A 42 -3.06 -11.82 -4.71
C SER A 42 -2.77 -11.05 -6.00
N ILE A 43 -3.72 -11.01 -6.94
CA ILE A 43 -3.60 -10.21 -8.17
C ILE A 43 -3.50 -8.73 -7.83
N GLY A 44 -4.40 -8.22 -6.96
CA GLY A 44 -4.37 -6.84 -6.49
C GLY A 44 -3.04 -6.48 -5.81
N GLY A 45 -2.52 -7.37 -4.95
CA GLY A 45 -1.22 -7.20 -4.30
C GLY A 45 -0.05 -7.12 -5.28
N GLY A 46 -0.08 -7.93 -6.35
CA GLY A 46 0.91 -7.87 -7.43
C GLY A 46 0.89 -6.55 -8.21
N ILE A 47 -0.31 -6.07 -8.55
CA ILE A 47 -0.50 -4.77 -9.22
C ILE A 47 0.02 -3.64 -8.32
N GLY A 48 -0.39 -3.62 -7.05
CA GLY A 48 0.03 -2.61 -6.08
C GLY A 48 1.54 -2.58 -5.88
N SER A 49 2.18 -3.75 -5.76
CA SER A 49 3.64 -3.87 -5.62
C SER A 49 4.38 -3.36 -6.86
N THR A 50 3.83 -3.61 -8.04
CA THR A 50 4.40 -3.11 -9.31
C THR A 50 4.32 -1.58 -9.38
N MET A 51 3.15 -1.00 -9.07
CA MET A 51 2.99 0.45 -9.02
C MET A 51 3.91 1.10 -8.00
N ALA A 52 4.00 0.54 -6.78
CA ALA A 52 4.91 1.04 -5.76
C ALA A 52 6.37 0.98 -6.23
N SER A 53 6.78 -0.09 -6.90
CA SER A 53 8.13 -0.22 -7.45
C SER A 53 8.42 0.88 -8.49
N VAL A 54 7.51 1.13 -9.42
CA VAL A 54 7.67 2.18 -10.44
C VAL A 54 7.74 3.58 -9.82
N ILE A 55 6.87 3.87 -8.84
CA ILE A 55 6.90 5.16 -8.14
C ILE A 55 8.22 5.32 -7.37
N TRP A 56 8.69 4.26 -6.71
CA TRP A 56 9.94 4.29 -5.97
C TRP A 56 11.14 4.58 -6.86
N THR A 57 11.27 3.85 -7.98
CA THR A 57 12.40 3.99 -8.90
C THR A 57 12.40 5.33 -9.64
N ASP A 58 11.25 5.97 -9.83
CA ASP A 58 11.16 7.28 -10.47
C ASP A 58 11.36 8.45 -9.48
N VAL A 59 10.68 8.41 -8.33
CA VAL A 59 10.58 9.57 -7.43
C VAL A 59 11.79 9.65 -6.49
N PHE A 60 12.13 8.54 -5.82
CA PHE A 60 13.13 8.57 -4.76
C PHE A 60 14.52 9.04 -5.24
N PRO A 61 15.12 8.53 -6.34
CA PRO A 61 16.43 9.00 -6.78
C PRO A 61 16.42 10.47 -7.23
N LYS A 62 15.33 10.96 -7.83
CA LYS A 62 15.18 12.37 -8.20
C LYS A 62 15.16 13.28 -6.95
N ARG A 63 14.45 12.87 -5.90
CA ARG A 63 14.38 13.61 -4.62
C ARG A 63 15.71 13.59 -3.88
N VAL A 64 16.38 12.44 -3.86
CA VAL A 64 17.72 12.31 -3.26
C VAL A 64 18.71 13.24 -3.95
N ALA A 65 18.74 13.26 -5.29
CA ALA A 65 19.59 14.18 -6.05
C ALA A 65 19.24 15.66 -5.82
N ALA A 66 17.95 15.99 -5.61
CA ALA A 66 17.52 17.36 -5.36
C ALA A 66 17.82 17.87 -3.94
N TYR A 67 17.82 16.99 -2.93
CA TYR A 67 17.96 17.40 -1.52
C TYR A 67 19.34 17.16 -0.93
N LEU A 68 20.18 16.33 -1.55
CA LEU A 68 21.54 16.08 -1.08
C LEU A 68 22.39 17.37 -1.11
N PRO A 69 23.18 17.65 -0.06
CA PRO A 69 24.17 18.72 -0.10
C PRO A 69 25.27 18.40 -1.12
N GLU A 70 25.94 19.41 -1.67
CA GLU A 70 27.01 19.26 -2.70
C GLU A 70 28.08 18.24 -2.29
N GLU A 71 28.44 18.23 -1.01
CA GLU A 71 29.42 17.32 -0.41
C GLU A 71 29.05 15.83 -0.55
N ALA A 72 27.75 15.52 -0.64
CA ALA A 72 27.22 14.17 -0.69
C ALA A 72 26.57 13.82 -2.05
N GLN A 73 26.55 14.73 -3.02
CA GLN A 73 25.97 14.52 -4.36
C GLN A 73 26.59 13.32 -5.08
N GLY A 74 27.92 13.15 -4.98
CA GLY A 74 28.62 11.99 -5.56
C GLY A 74 28.19 10.64 -4.98
N SER A 75 27.55 10.63 -3.80
CA SER A 75 27.07 9.41 -3.13
C SER A 75 25.62 9.07 -3.48
N ALA A 76 24.91 9.87 -4.29
CA ALA A 76 23.48 9.69 -4.56
C ALA A 76 23.14 8.27 -5.09
N GLY A 77 23.93 7.72 -6.00
CA GLY A 77 23.73 6.37 -6.53
C GLY A 77 23.95 5.26 -5.48
N MET A 78 24.94 5.44 -4.59
CA MET A 78 25.20 4.52 -3.48
C MET A 78 24.08 4.57 -2.43
N ILE A 79 23.58 5.78 -2.14
CA ILE A 79 22.45 6.02 -1.26
C ILE A 79 21.18 5.36 -1.81
N TYR A 80 20.94 5.46 -3.12
CA TYR A 80 19.81 4.78 -3.75
C TYR A 80 19.92 3.25 -3.66
N GLY A 81 21.10 2.70 -3.96
CA GLY A 81 21.30 1.26 -4.08
C GLY A 81 21.47 0.49 -2.76
N SER A 82 21.68 1.18 -1.62
CA SER A 82 22.03 0.52 -0.36
C SER A 82 21.40 1.19 0.85
N LEU A 83 20.46 0.48 1.49
CA LEU A 83 19.90 0.88 2.78
C LEU A 83 20.98 0.97 3.87
N THR A 84 21.97 0.07 3.86
CA THR A 84 23.10 0.12 4.81
C THR A 84 23.87 1.43 4.70
N THR A 85 24.05 1.94 3.48
CA THR A 85 24.69 3.24 3.22
C THR A 85 23.82 4.39 3.70
N GLN A 86 22.50 4.31 3.51
CA GLN A 86 21.59 5.31 4.07
C GLN A 86 21.61 5.32 5.60
N LEU A 87 21.73 4.14 6.23
CA LEU A 87 21.74 3.97 7.69
C LEU A 87 23.07 4.36 8.35
N SER A 88 24.18 4.36 7.60
CA SER A 88 25.49 4.76 8.13
C SER A 88 25.60 6.27 8.41
N TYR A 89 24.79 7.10 7.74
CA TYR A 89 24.73 8.53 8.03
C TYR A 89 24.04 8.79 9.38
N PRO A 90 24.72 9.48 10.33
CA PRO A 90 24.16 9.78 11.64
C PRO A 90 22.87 10.61 11.53
N LYS A 91 21.90 10.30 12.41
CA LYS A 91 20.66 11.07 12.53
C LYS A 91 20.95 12.54 12.86
N GLY A 92 20.18 13.44 12.26
CA GLY A 92 20.35 14.89 12.41
C GLY A 92 21.39 15.52 11.47
N THR A 93 22.18 14.73 10.74
CA THR A 93 23.06 15.28 9.69
C THR A 93 22.24 15.77 8.48
N PRO A 94 22.70 16.80 7.75
CA PRO A 94 22.00 17.30 6.56
C PRO A 94 21.71 16.22 5.52
N THR A 95 22.68 15.33 5.27
CA THR A 95 22.53 14.17 4.38
C THR A 95 21.44 13.22 4.86
N ARG A 96 21.39 12.91 6.16
CA ARG A 96 20.37 12.00 6.71
C ARG A 96 18.97 12.61 6.64
N VAL A 97 18.84 13.91 6.94
CA VAL A 97 17.57 14.63 6.81
C VAL A 97 17.11 14.69 5.35
N ALA A 98 18.02 14.90 4.40
CA ALA A 98 17.71 14.87 2.97
C ALA A 98 17.18 13.50 2.50
N ILE A 99 17.80 12.41 2.98
CA ILE A 99 17.33 11.04 2.70
C ILE A 99 15.94 10.82 3.29
N GLU A 100 15.73 11.16 4.56
CA GLU A 100 14.43 11.00 5.25
C GLU A 100 13.32 11.80 4.56
N LYS A 101 13.62 13.03 4.13
CA LYS A 101 12.70 13.84 3.33
C LYS A 101 12.38 13.19 1.98
N SER A 102 13.38 12.62 1.31
CA SER A 102 13.17 11.90 0.04
C SER A 102 12.27 10.66 0.20
N TYR A 103 12.38 9.94 1.32
CA TYR A 103 11.46 8.87 1.69
C TYR A 103 10.03 9.38 1.89
N GLY A 104 9.89 10.51 2.60
CA GLY A 104 8.60 11.17 2.83
C GLY A 104 7.89 11.50 1.51
N ASP A 105 8.59 12.16 0.59
CA ASP A 105 8.05 12.54 -0.72
C ASP A 105 7.65 11.31 -1.56
N ALA A 106 8.48 10.25 -1.56
CA ALA A 106 8.15 9.01 -2.28
C ALA A 106 6.90 8.34 -1.67
N GLN A 107 6.80 8.28 -0.34
CA GLN A 107 5.66 7.70 0.36
C GLN A 107 4.37 8.52 0.14
N GLU A 108 4.47 9.84 0.07
CA GLU A 108 3.34 10.73 -0.23
C GLU A 108 2.76 10.42 -1.61
N VAL A 109 3.61 10.33 -2.64
CA VAL A 109 3.18 9.98 -4.00
C VAL A 109 2.55 8.59 -4.04
N MET A 110 3.11 7.61 -3.32
CA MET A 110 2.51 6.28 -3.20
C MET A 110 1.12 6.33 -2.56
N CYS A 111 0.95 7.11 -1.48
CA CYS A 111 -0.34 7.27 -0.83
C CYS A 111 -1.38 7.91 -1.77
N ILE A 112 -1.00 8.94 -2.53
CA ILE A 112 -1.90 9.57 -3.51
C ILE A 112 -2.36 8.54 -4.56
N ALA A 113 -1.42 7.76 -5.11
CA ALA A 113 -1.74 6.72 -6.09
C ALA A 113 -2.68 5.65 -5.50
N SER A 114 -2.41 5.18 -4.27
CA SER A 114 -3.28 4.22 -3.58
C SER A 114 -4.68 4.77 -3.31
N THR A 115 -4.81 6.04 -2.89
CA THR A 115 -6.12 6.68 -2.66
C THR A 115 -6.93 6.79 -3.95
N ALA A 116 -6.29 7.08 -5.09
CA ALA A 116 -6.97 7.11 -6.38
C ALA A 116 -7.55 5.75 -6.77
N VAL A 117 -6.81 4.65 -6.51
CA VAL A 117 -7.31 3.28 -6.75
C VAL A 117 -8.45 2.93 -5.79
N LEU A 118 -8.35 3.33 -4.52
CA LEU A 118 -9.40 3.10 -3.52
C LEU A 118 -10.75 3.74 -3.92
N ALA A 119 -10.73 4.90 -4.57
CA ALA A 119 -11.95 5.55 -5.07
C ALA A 119 -12.73 4.67 -6.06
N VAL A 120 -12.02 3.90 -6.90
CA VAL A 120 -12.64 2.92 -7.80
C VAL A 120 -13.28 1.78 -7.01
N GLY A 121 -12.60 1.31 -5.95
CA GLY A 121 -13.14 0.30 -5.04
C GLY A 121 -14.45 0.74 -4.36
N LEU A 122 -14.52 2.00 -3.92
CA LEU A 122 -15.75 2.56 -3.34
C LEU A 122 -16.92 2.56 -4.34
N ALA A 123 -16.65 2.91 -5.60
CA ALA A 123 -17.67 2.84 -6.65
C ALA A 123 -18.17 1.41 -6.89
N ALA A 124 -17.27 0.42 -6.85
CA ALA A 124 -17.64 -0.99 -7.00
C ALA A 124 -18.52 -1.49 -5.82
N VAL A 125 -18.19 -1.09 -4.58
CA VAL A 125 -19.00 -1.45 -3.40
C VAL A 125 -20.40 -0.84 -3.46
N MET A 126 -20.56 0.37 -4.00
CA MET A 126 -21.90 0.97 -4.19
C MET A 126 -22.80 0.17 -5.14
N MET A 127 -22.22 -0.69 -6.00
CA MET A 127 -22.98 -1.57 -6.89
C MET A 127 -23.35 -2.91 -6.25
N TRP A 128 -22.84 -3.21 -5.05
CA TRP A 128 -23.17 -4.45 -4.36
C TRP A 128 -24.63 -4.48 -3.92
N ARG A 129 -25.19 -5.70 -3.91
CA ARG A 129 -26.54 -5.92 -3.37
C ARG A 129 -26.49 -5.85 -1.85
N ASP A 130 -27.47 -5.18 -1.27
CA ASP A 130 -27.66 -5.14 0.18
C ASP A 130 -28.21 -6.50 0.67
N ILE A 131 -27.39 -7.24 1.42
CA ILE A 131 -27.74 -8.54 1.99
C ILE A 131 -27.96 -8.37 3.49
N ARG A 132 -29.18 -8.66 3.96
CA ARG A 132 -29.50 -8.62 5.39
C ARG A 132 -28.98 -9.87 6.09
N VAL A 133 -27.80 -9.73 6.70
CA VAL A 133 -27.12 -10.82 7.45
C VAL A 133 -27.98 -11.38 8.61
N ARG A 134 -28.93 -10.59 9.13
CA ARG A 134 -29.80 -11.00 10.25
C ARG A 134 -30.85 -12.05 9.86
N ASP A 135 -31.28 -12.06 8.61
CA ASP A 135 -32.36 -12.93 8.13
C ASP A 135 -31.80 -14.17 7.40
N SER A 136 -30.51 -14.18 7.08
CA SER A 136 -29.77 -15.30 6.49
C SER A 136 -29.32 -16.28 7.56
N GLN A 137 -30.18 -17.27 7.88
CA GLN A 137 -29.73 -18.49 8.54
C GLN A 137 -28.92 -19.30 7.52
N GLN A 138 -27.59 -19.36 7.67
CA GLN A 138 -26.76 -20.29 6.92
C GLN A 138 -27.21 -21.71 7.28
N LYS A 139 -27.94 -22.36 6.35
CA LYS A 139 -28.32 -23.76 6.45
C LYS A 139 -27.18 -24.67 6.00
#